data_AF-A0A849WJE5-F1
#
_entry.id   AF-A0A849WJE5-F1
#
_cell.length_a   1.000
_cell.length_b   1.000
_cell.length_c   1.000
_cell.angle_alpha   90.00
_cell.angle_beta   90.00
_cell.angle_gamma   90.00
#
_symmetry.space_group_name_H-M   'P 1'
#
loop_
_entity.id
_entity.type
_entity.pdbx_description
1 polymer ?
#
loop_
_entity_poly.entity_id
_entity_poly.type
_entity_poly.pdbx_seq_one_letter_code
_entity_poly.pdbx_strand_id
1 'polypeptide(L)'
;MEKSVVFHPYYAFAYFQMAKKFVELEKWEKAKEYIIKAISLEKKNAIFYTLLGIVLCEQGKFEEARQNFNIAIDLDAKNQLTHNYLAICYLKEGDEENFKKILQQKGIFESTEVQTEMILSLESHLVKKNRL
;
A
#
# COMPACT_ATOMS: atom_id res chain seq x y z
N MET A 1 -17.67 34.93 3.01
CA MET A 1 -16.27 34.46 2.92
C MET A 1 -16.30 33.03 2.38
N GLU A 2 -16.43 32.89 1.07
CA GLU A 2 -16.49 31.60 0.38
C GLU A 2 -15.47 31.65 -0.75
N LYS A 3 -14.21 31.24 -0.52
CA LYS A 3 -13.19 31.18 -1.58
C LYS A 3 -11.90 30.44 -1.18
N SER A 4 -12.01 29.35 -0.43
CA SER A 4 -10.83 28.56 -0.01
C SER A 4 -10.98 27.05 -0.18
N VAL A 5 -11.85 26.58 -1.08
CA VAL A 5 -12.06 25.14 -1.29
C VAL A 5 -11.41 24.63 -2.58
N VAL A 6 -11.18 25.49 -3.57
CA VAL A 6 -10.82 25.05 -4.94
C VAL A 6 -9.30 24.85 -5.14
N PHE A 7 -8.43 25.48 -4.34
CA PHE A 7 -6.97 25.36 -4.53
C PHE A 7 -6.34 24.15 -3.82
N HIS A 8 -6.96 23.63 -2.76
CA HIS A 8 -6.39 22.56 -1.93
C HIS A 8 -6.17 21.20 -2.64
N PRO A 9 -7.08 20.73 -3.52
CA PRO A 9 -6.92 19.41 -4.15
C PRO A 9 -5.72 19.32 -5.10
N TYR A 10 -5.36 20.41 -5.78
CA TYR A 10 -4.23 20.43 -6.71
C TYR A 10 -2.89 20.26 -6.00
N TYR A 11 -2.73 20.87 -4.81
CA TYR A 11 -1.54 20.70 -3.99
C TYR A 11 -1.44 19.30 -3.39
N ALA A 12 -2.56 18.71 -2.97
CA ALA A 12 -2.59 17.34 -2.45
C ALA A 12 -2.09 16.36 -3.52
N PHE A 13 -2.61 16.48 -4.75
CA PHE A 13 -2.18 15.65 -5.87
C PHE A 13 -0.71 15.90 -6.26
N ALA A 14 -0.23 17.15 -6.22
CA ALA A 14 1.18 17.45 -6.49
C ALA A 14 2.12 16.77 -5.47
N TYR A 15 1.78 16.80 -4.18
CA TYR A 15 2.54 16.08 -3.16
C TYR A 15 2.48 14.56 -3.34
N PHE A 16 1.33 14.02 -3.71
CA PHE A 16 1.21 12.60 -4.06
C PHE A 16 2.12 12.21 -5.23
N GLN A 17 2.19 13.00 -6.29
CA GLN A 17 3.09 12.72 -7.41
C GLN A 17 4.57 12.80 -7.02
N MET A 18 4.95 13.72 -6.13
CA MET A 18 6.29 13.75 -5.55
C MET A 18 6.57 12.49 -4.72
N ALA A 19 5.63 12.08 -3.88
CA ALA A 19 5.75 10.86 -3.09
C ALA A 19 5.96 9.62 -3.98
N LYS A 20 5.16 9.49 -5.05
CA LYS A 20 5.32 8.42 -6.04
C LYS A 20 6.70 8.39 -6.68
N LYS A 21 7.20 9.56 -7.10
CA LYS A 21 8.56 9.66 -7.66
C LYS A 21 9.63 9.22 -6.66
N PHE A 22 9.44 9.51 -5.36
CA PHE A 22 10.36 9.02 -4.33
C PHE A 22 10.21 7.53 -4.04
N VAL A 23 9.01 6.96 -4.19
CA VAL A 23 8.79 5.50 -4.17
C VAL A 23 9.52 4.81 -5.31
N GLU A 24 9.42 5.33 -6.55
CA GLU A 24 10.15 4.80 -7.71
C GLU A 24 11.68 4.86 -7.54
N LEU A 25 12.16 5.80 -6.73
CA LEU A 25 13.58 5.95 -6.37
C LEU A 25 13.96 5.22 -5.08
N GLU A 26 13.04 4.45 -4.48
CA GLU A 26 13.21 3.74 -3.21
C GLU A 26 13.64 4.64 -2.03
N LYS A 27 13.32 5.94 -2.10
CA LYS A 27 13.61 6.93 -1.07
C LYS A 27 12.45 7.03 -0.10
N TRP A 28 12.27 5.98 0.71
CA TRP A 28 11.09 5.76 1.55
C TRP A 28 10.77 6.91 2.53
N GLU A 29 11.78 7.48 3.19
CA GLU A 29 11.55 8.58 4.14
C GLU A 29 11.00 9.84 3.45
N LYS A 30 11.52 10.17 2.26
CA LYS A 30 11.02 11.30 1.47
C LYS A 30 9.61 11.00 0.94
N ALA A 31 9.38 9.79 0.46
CA ALA A 31 8.05 9.37 0.04
C ALA A 31 7.02 9.53 1.18
N LYS A 32 7.38 9.10 2.40
CA LYS A 32 6.55 9.25 3.61
C LYS A 32 6.24 10.72 3.91
N GLU A 33 7.26 11.59 3.88
CA GLU A 33 7.07 13.02 4.13
C GLU A 33 6.05 13.65 3.16
N TYR A 34 6.19 13.38 1.87
CA TYR A 34 5.32 13.97 0.86
C TYR A 34 3.90 13.38 0.89
N ILE A 35 3.74 12.07 1.12
CA ILE A 35 2.40 11.48 1.17
C ILE A 35 1.63 11.95 2.40
N ILE A 36 2.30 12.19 3.54
CA ILE A 36 1.67 12.78 4.73
C ILE A 36 1.16 14.21 4.44
N LYS A 37 1.90 15.00 3.65
CA LYS A 37 1.43 16.33 3.20
C LYS A 37 0.23 16.23 2.26
N ALA A 38 0.16 15.21 1.39
CA ALA A 38 -1.01 14.98 0.56
C ALA A 38 -2.25 14.63 1.42
N ILE A 39 -2.09 13.72 2.38
CA ILE A 39 -3.16 13.29 3.30
C ILE A 39 -3.66 14.46 4.17
N SER A 40 -2.76 15.34 4.63
CA SER A 40 -3.16 16.48 5.46
C SER A 40 -4.05 17.48 4.71
N LEU A 41 -3.88 17.58 3.40
CA LEU A 41 -4.69 18.41 2.51
C LEU A 41 -5.99 17.70 2.07
N GLU A 42 -5.96 16.39 1.88
CA GLU A 42 -7.12 15.59 1.46
C GLU A 42 -7.19 14.25 2.21
N LYS A 43 -7.92 14.26 3.33
CA LYS A 43 -8.04 13.11 4.25
C LYS A 43 -8.96 11.99 3.77
N LYS A 44 -9.70 12.18 2.68
CA LYS A 44 -10.70 11.22 2.18
C LYS A 44 -10.30 10.58 0.84
N ASN A 45 -9.00 10.47 0.61
CA ASN A 45 -8.47 9.87 -0.62
C ASN A 45 -7.84 8.50 -0.33
N ALA A 46 -8.52 7.42 -0.70
CA ALA A 46 -8.07 6.05 -0.45
C ALA A 46 -6.68 5.75 -1.07
N ILE A 47 -6.35 6.38 -2.19
CA ILE A 47 -5.07 6.17 -2.89
C ILE A 47 -3.91 6.69 -2.05
N PHE A 48 -4.10 7.79 -1.32
CA PHE A 48 -3.01 8.36 -0.50
C PHE A 48 -2.65 7.47 0.68
N TYR A 49 -3.66 6.90 1.34
CA TYR A 49 -3.45 5.92 2.41
C TYR A 49 -2.87 4.60 1.87
N THR A 50 -3.27 4.19 0.66
CA THR A 50 -2.64 3.04 -0.02
C THR A 50 -1.15 3.28 -0.24
N LEU A 51 -0.75 4.44 -0.76
CA LEU A 51 0.66 4.76 -0.98
C LEU A 51 1.45 4.86 0.33
N LEU A 52 0.87 5.46 1.38
CA LEU A 52 1.51 5.48 2.70
C LEU A 52 1.69 4.06 3.26
N GLY A 53 0.69 3.18 3.10
CA GLY A 53 0.79 1.78 3.47
C GLY A 53 1.94 1.07 2.75
N ILE A 54 2.09 1.27 1.43
CA ILE A 54 3.21 0.72 0.65
C ILE A 54 4.55 1.21 1.21
N VAL A 55 4.70 2.52 1.41
CA VAL A 55 5.93 3.12 1.93
C VAL A 55 6.30 2.56 3.30
N LEU A 56 5.33 2.45 4.21
CA LEU A 56 5.55 1.88 5.54
C LEU A 56 5.92 0.40 5.49
N CYS A 57 5.32 -0.35 4.56
CA CYS A 57 5.63 -1.76 4.38
C CYS A 57 7.08 -1.96 3.90
N GLU A 58 7.55 -1.14 2.95
CA GLU A 58 8.95 -1.16 2.50
C GLU A 58 9.92 -0.71 3.61
N GLN A 59 9.46 0.06 4.58
CA GLN A 59 10.23 0.41 5.78
C GLN A 59 10.21 -0.68 6.87
N GLY A 60 9.52 -1.81 6.65
CA GLY A 60 9.32 -2.86 7.65
C GLY A 60 8.34 -2.50 8.78
N LYS A 61 7.59 -1.40 8.64
CA LYS A 61 6.59 -0.94 9.61
C LYS A 61 5.24 -1.57 9.31
N PHE A 62 5.18 -2.89 9.39
CA PHE A 62 4.05 -3.69 8.88
C PHE A 62 2.72 -3.36 9.57
N GLU A 63 2.73 -3.14 10.88
CA GLU A 63 1.50 -2.77 11.62
C GLU A 63 0.95 -1.40 11.20
N GLU A 64 1.82 -0.38 11.11
CA GLU A 64 1.41 0.94 10.60
C GLU A 64 0.93 0.85 9.14
N ALA A 65 1.57 0.00 8.32
CA ALA A 65 1.17 -0.23 6.94
C ALA A 65 -0.25 -0.81 6.85
N ARG A 66 -0.55 -1.85 7.64
CA ARG A 66 -1.89 -2.46 7.73
C ARG A 66 -2.97 -1.47 8.13
N GLN A 67 -2.69 -0.64 9.14
CA GLN A 67 -3.64 0.39 9.58
C GLN A 67 -3.98 1.35 8.43
N ASN A 68 -2.99 1.78 7.65
CA ASN A 68 -3.21 2.65 6.50
C ASN A 68 -3.92 1.94 5.35
N PHE A 69 -3.62 0.66 5.09
CA PHE A 69 -4.39 -0.13 4.13
C PHE A 69 -5.85 -0.29 4.54
N ASN A 70 -6.14 -0.51 5.82
CA ASN A 70 -7.51 -0.60 6.32
C ASN A 70 -8.25 0.73 6.17
N ILE A 71 -7.62 1.87 6.47
CA ILE A 71 -8.22 3.19 6.20
C ILE A 71 -8.54 3.36 4.71
N ALA A 72 -7.62 2.95 3.82
CA ALA A 72 -7.88 3.00 2.38
C ALA A 72 -9.05 2.10 1.95
N ILE A 73 -9.18 0.90 2.54
CA ILE A 73 -10.29 -0.02 2.30
C ILE A 73 -11.62 0.54 2.81
N ASP A 74 -11.62 1.20 3.97
CA ASP A 74 -12.81 1.85 4.52
C ASP A 74 -13.28 3.03 3.64
N LEU A 75 -12.35 3.73 3.01
CA LEU A 75 -12.63 4.82 2.07
C LEU A 75 -13.08 4.32 0.69
N ASP A 76 -12.48 3.24 0.19
CA ASP A 76 -12.84 2.58 -1.08
C ASP A 76 -12.61 1.07 -1.01
N ALA A 77 -13.65 0.34 -0.61
CA ALA A 77 -13.59 -1.11 -0.45
C ALA A 77 -13.36 -1.86 -1.77
N LYS A 78 -13.67 -1.23 -2.92
CA LYS A 78 -13.55 -1.85 -4.25
C LYS A 78 -12.16 -1.68 -4.85
N ASN A 79 -11.28 -0.86 -4.25
CA ASN A 79 -9.93 -0.66 -4.74
C ASN A 79 -9.08 -1.92 -4.61
N GLN A 80 -9.03 -2.73 -5.67
CA GLN A 80 -8.29 -3.98 -5.69
C GLN A 80 -6.78 -3.80 -5.41
N LEU A 81 -6.21 -2.65 -5.80
CA LEU A 81 -4.80 -2.34 -5.58
C LEU A 81 -4.43 -2.36 -4.10
N THR A 82 -5.28 -1.76 -3.25
CA THR A 82 -5.04 -1.69 -1.80
C THR A 82 -4.99 -3.08 -1.17
N HIS A 83 -5.90 -3.96 -1.57
CA HIS A 83 -5.94 -5.34 -1.06
C HIS A 83 -4.75 -6.17 -1.54
N ASN A 84 -4.31 -5.97 -2.79
CA ASN A 84 -3.11 -6.64 -3.30
C ASN A 84 -1.87 -6.21 -2.50
N TYR A 85 -1.70 -4.92 -2.21
CA TYR A 85 -0.59 -4.44 -1.40
C TYR A 85 -0.67 -4.88 0.07
N LEU A 86 -1.87 -4.98 0.64
CA LEU A 86 -2.05 -5.56 1.97
C LEU A 86 -1.59 -7.03 1.99
N ALA A 87 -1.94 -7.82 0.98
CA ALA A 87 -1.46 -9.20 0.84
C ALA A 87 0.07 -9.25 0.72
N ILE A 88 0.67 -8.43 -0.17
CA ILE A 88 2.14 -8.30 -0.30
C ILE A 88 2.78 -7.91 1.03
N CYS A 89 2.11 -7.09 1.83
CA CYS A 89 2.67 -6.67 3.11
C CYS A 89 2.75 -7.79 4.13
N TYR A 90 1.71 -8.65 4.20
CA TYR A 90 1.77 -9.88 4.99
C TYR A 90 2.88 -10.83 4.49
N LEU A 91 3.12 -10.90 3.17
CA LEU A 91 4.24 -11.66 2.62
C LEU A 91 5.60 -11.14 3.10
N LYS A 92 5.80 -9.82 3.07
CA LYS A 92 7.05 -9.19 3.48
C LYS A 92 7.31 -9.33 4.99
N GLU A 93 6.26 -9.36 5.79
CA GLU A 93 6.33 -9.64 7.23
C GLU A 93 6.62 -11.14 7.51
N GLY A 94 6.21 -12.03 6.60
CA GLY A 94 6.27 -13.48 6.77
C GLY A 94 5.02 -14.08 7.42
N ASP A 95 3.91 -13.32 7.46
CA ASP A 95 2.62 -13.78 7.97
C ASP A 95 1.82 -14.47 6.86
N GLU A 96 2.14 -15.75 6.66
CA GLU A 96 1.51 -16.57 5.63
C GLU A 96 0.03 -16.84 5.86
N GLU A 97 -0.40 -16.89 7.13
CA GLU A 97 -1.77 -17.21 7.49
C GLU A 97 -2.70 -16.09 7.00
N ASN A 98 -2.36 -14.84 7.33
CA ASN A 98 -3.15 -13.69 6.90
C ASN A 98 -3.04 -13.43 5.40
N PHE A 99 -1.88 -13.72 4.79
CA PHE A 99 -1.77 -13.70 3.32
C PHE A 99 -2.77 -14.65 2.66
N LYS A 100 -2.78 -15.94 3.05
CA LYS A 100 -3.70 -16.96 2.50
C LYS A 100 -5.15 -16.59 2.76
N LYS A 101 -5.46 -16.04 3.94
CA LYS A 101 -6.80 -15.58 4.29
C LYS A 101 -7.29 -14.45 3.37
N ILE A 102 -6.42 -13.49 3.03
CA ILE A 102 -6.77 -12.43 2.07
C ILE A 102 -7.02 -13.01 0.68
N LEU A 103 -6.22 -13.99 0.23
CA LEU A 103 -6.45 -14.66 -1.05
C LEU A 103 -7.81 -15.36 -1.09
N GLN A 104 -8.18 -16.06 -0.01
CA GLN A 104 -9.43 -16.83 0.09
C GLN A 104 -10.67 -15.96 0.22
N GLN A 105 -10.62 -14.91 1.04
CA GLN A 105 -11.79 -14.03 1.27
C GLN A 105 -12.26 -13.33 0.01
N LYS A 106 -11.35 -13.08 -0.93
CA LYS A 106 -11.60 -12.15 -1.99
C LYS A 106 -12.14 -12.78 -3.27
N GLY A 107 -11.79 -14.01 -3.66
CA GLY A 107 -12.21 -14.55 -4.97
C GLY A 107 -11.91 -13.63 -6.17
N ILE A 108 -11.03 -12.63 -6.00
CA ILE A 108 -10.90 -11.40 -6.82
C ILE A 108 -9.65 -11.42 -7.71
N PHE A 109 -8.78 -12.43 -7.58
CA PHE A 109 -7.68 -12.57 -8.53
C PHE A 109 -8.19 -13.21 -9.82
N GLU A 110 -8.71 -12.37 -10.71
CA GLU A 110 -9.15 -12.79 -12.05
C GLU A 110 -7.98 -13.25 -12.95
N SER A 111 -6.72 -13.00 -12.57
CA SER A 111 -5.56 -13.60 -13.24
C SER A 111 -4.79 -14.55 -12.33
N THR A 112 -4.76 -15.82 -12.73
CA THR A 112 -3.91 -16.89 -12.18
C THR A 112 -2.43 -16.54 -12.20
N GLU A 113 -2.01 -15.63 -13.07
CA GLU A 113 -0.61 -15.23 -13.28
C GLU A 113 -0.05 -14.42 -12.10
N VAL A 114 -0.80 -13.43 -11.59
CA VAL A 114 -0.38 -12.62 -10.44
C VAL A 114 -0.38 -13.43 -9.14
N GLN A 115 -1.32 -14.39 -9.01
CA GLN A 115 -1.29 -15.37 -7.92
C GLN A 115 -0.04 -16.25 -7.98
N THR A 116 0.30 -16.76 -9.17
CA THR A 116 1.44 -17.65 -9.37
C THR A 116 2.76 -16.93 -9.07
N GLU A 117 2.94 -15.69 -9.55
CA GLU A 117 4.14 -14.90 -9.24
C GLU A 117 4.29 -14.60 -7.74
N MET A 118 3.20 -14.25 -7.03
CA MET A 118 3.27 -14.01 -5.59
C MET A 118 3.53 -15.29 -4.79
N ILE A 119 2.93 -16.42 -5.17
CA ILE A 119 3.20 -17.73 -4.54
C ILE A 119 4.64 -18.18 -4.80
N LEU A 120 5.14 -18.03 -6.04
CA LEU A 120 6.53 -18.36 -6.37
C LEU A 120 7.53 -17.46 -5.63
N SER A 121 7.21 -16.17 -5.46
CA SER A 121 8.01 -15.22 -4.68
C SER A 121 8.10 -15.63 -3.21
N LEU A 122 6.97 -16.07 -2.63
CA LEU A 122 6.89 -16.68 -1.31
C LEU A 122 7.77 -17.93 -1.17
N GLU A 123 7.60 -18.91 -2.07
CA GLU A 123 8.34 -20.16 -2.05
C GLU A 123 9.85 -19.91 -2.19
N SER A 124 10.26 -18.98 -3.05
CA SER A 124 11.65 -18.53 -3.18
C SER A 124 12.20 -17.92 -1.89
N HIS A 125 11.39 -17.14 -1.18
CA HIS A 125 11.77 -16.55 0.11
C HIS A 125 11.94 -17.64 1.19
N LEU A 126 11.05 -18.64 1.21
CA LEU A 126 11.10 -19.78 2.14
C LEU A 126 12.32 -20.69 1.89
N VAL A 127 12.64 -20.98 0.63
CA VAL A 127 13.82 -21.77 0.28
C VAL A 127 15.11 -21.07 0.72
N LYS A 128 15.16 -19.74 0.68
CA LYS A 128 16.31 -18.97 1.19
C LYS A 128 16.39 -18.99 2.71
N LYS A 129 15.26 -18.92 3.41
CA LYS A 129 15.20 -18.92 4.89
C LYS A 129 15.53 -20.30 5.50
N ASN A 130 15.18 -21.40 4.83
CA ASN A 130 15.46 -22.77 5.27
C ASN A 130 16.87 -23.28 4.90
N ARG A 131 17.71 -22.45 4.26
CA ARG A 131 19.10 -22.79 3.89
C ARG A 131 20.16 -22.21 4.85
N LEU A 132 19.73 -21.65 5.98
CA LEU A 132 20.58 -21.20 7.10
C LEU A 132 20.28 -22.04 8.33
#